data_AF-A0A915LT36-F1
#
_entry.id   AF-A0A915LT36-F1
#
_cell.length_a   1.000
_cell.length_b   1.000
_cell.length_c   1.000
_cell.angle_alpha   90.00
_cell.angle_beta   90.00
_cell.angle_gamma   90.00
#
_symmetry.space_group_name_H-M   'P 1'
#
loop_
_entity.id
_entity.type
_entity.pdbx_description
1 polymer ?
#
loop_
_entity_poly.entity_id
_entity_poly.type
_entity_poly.pdbx_seq_one_letter_code
_entity_poly.pdbx_strand_id
1 'polypeptide(L)'
;MIVRKPKNGERYGRWRCNISKCRKEKSFLAGTFFSGSHVSTKKVFAMAYWWAMKYGGEEDWVREFGVASHTVVDWRNSFRDVCAQYLEKTNNIKKEIEEPEVEEPVPVKRKYNKGGPNKEVWLYGGE
;
A
#
# COMPACT_ATOMS: atom_id res chain seq x y z
N MET A 1 -1.87 -25.39 19.62
CA MET A 1 -1.37 -24.00 19.46
C MET A 1 -1.78 -23.22 20.68
N ILE A 2 -0.86 -22.59 21.43
CA ILE A 2 -1.20 -21.86 22.66
C ILE A 2 -0.90 -20.39 22.44
N VAL A 3 -1.96 -19.58 22.33
CA VAL A 3 -1.86 -18.13 22.41
C VAL A 3 -1.86 -17.75 23.88
N ARG A 4 -0.80 -17.09 24.35
CA ARG A 4 -0.77 -16.58 25.72
C ARG A 4 -1.38 -15.19 25.76
N LYS A 5 -2.16 -14.92 26.82
CA LYS A 5 -2.59 -13.57 27.14
C LYS A 5 -1.35 -12.66 27.32
N PRO A 6 -1.45 -11.37 26.98
CA PRO A 6 -0.38 -10.42 27.23
C PRO A 6 0.04 -10.46 28.71
N LYS A 7 1.35 -10.46 28.98
CA LYS A 7 1.88 -10.27 30.33
C LYS A 7 1.73 -8.79 30.74
N ASN A 8 1.87 -8.48 32.03
CA ASN A 8 1.88 -7.09 32.51
C ASN A 8 2.91 -6.27 31.72
N GLY A 9 2.45 -5.18 31.10
CA GLY A 9 3.25 -4.29 30.24
C GLY A 9 3.17 -4.59 28.75
N GLU A 10 2.63 -5.73 28.34
CA GLU A 10 2.48 -6.09 26.92
C GLU A 10 1.12 -5.70 26.38
N ARG A 11 1.10 -5.06 25.21
CA ARG A 11 -0.15 -4.61 24.59
C ARG A 11 -0.88 -5.71 23.81
N TYR A 12 -0.15 -6.72 23.34
CA TYR A 12 -0.70 -7.81 22.53
C TYR A 12 -0.25 -9.15 23.09
N GLY A 13 -1.10 -10.17 22.90
CA GLY A 13 -0.68 -11.54 23.16
C GLY A 13 0.51 -11.91 22.26
N ARG A 14 1.24 -12.94 22.67
CA ARG A 14 2.34 -13.48 21.88
C ARG A 14 2.12 -14.96 21.64
N TRP A 15 2.42 -15.40 20.43
CA TRP A 15 2.56 -16.82 20.15
C TRP A 15 3.90 -17.28 20.73
N ARG A 16 3.90 -18.42 21.40
CA ARG A 16 5.13 -19.09 21.85
C ARG A 16 5.06 -20.55 21.47
N CYS A 17 6.16 -21.09 20.99
CA CYS A 17 6.27 -22.53 20.76
C CYS A 17 6.05 -23.27 22.09
N ASN A 18 5.27 -24.36 22.04
CA ASN A 18 4.97 -25.16 23.24
C ASN A 18 6.07 -26.19 23.59
N ILE A 19 7.07 -26.34 22.73
CA ILE A 19 8.21 -27.23 22.98
C ILE A 19 9.12 -26.55 24.01
N SER A 20 9.37 -27.20 25.16
CA SER A 20 10.12 -26.61 26.29
C SER A 20 11.51 -26.07 25.91
N LYS A 21 12.22 -26.77 25.03
CA LYS A 21 13.54 -26.37 24.49
C LYS A 21 13.44 -25.27 23.42
N CYS A 22 12.28 -25.09 22.81
CA CYS A 22 12.07 -24.07 21.79
C CYS A 22 11.63 -22.76 22.44
N ARG A 23 12.50 -21.76 22.40
CA ARG A 23 12.23 -20.41 22.93
C ARG A 23 11.64 -19.45 21.90
N LYS A 24 11.22 -19.94 20.73
CA LYS A 24 10.65 -19.10 19.67
C LYS A 24 9.34 -18.46 20.15
N GLU A 25 9.27 -17.15 20.00
CA GLU A 25 8.08 -16.35 20.24
C GLU A 25 7.84 -15.39 19.06
N LYS A 26 6.58 -15.07 18.81
CA LYS A 26 6.19 -14.15 17.74
C LYS A 26 5.05 -13.26 18.24
N SER A 27 5.20 -11.95 18.08
CA SER A 27 4.12 -10.99 18.30
C SER A 27 3.02 -11.17 17.27
N PHE A 28 1.77 -10.91 17.63
CA PHE A 28 0.67 -10.83 16.67
C PHE A 28 0.89 -9.76 15.59
N LEU A 29 1.65 -8.71 15.91
CA LEU A 29 1.96 -7.64 14.98
C LEU A 29 3.22 -7.92 14.15
N ALA A 30 3.93 -9.03 14.39
CA ALA A 30 5.18 -9.32 13.69
C ALA A 30 4.94 -9.53 12.19
N GLY A 31 5.62 -8.73 11.36
CA GLY A 31 5.46 -8.75 9.90
C GLY A 31 4.25 -7.95 9.39
N THR A 32 3.58 -7.20 10.25
CA THR A 32 2.53 -6.23 9.87
C THR A 32 3.08 -4.81 9.85
N PHE A 33 2.27 -3.87 9.36
CA PHE A 33 2.55 -2.43 9.44
C PHE A 33 2.87 -1.94 10.87
N PHE A 34 2.38 -2.62 11.90
CA PHE A 34 2.63 -2.27 13.30
C PHE A 34 3.80 -3.03 13.94
N SER A 35 4.59 -3.77 13.14
CA SER A 35 5.70 -4.58 13.63
C SER A 35 6.77 -3.71 14.28
N GLY A 36 7.22 -4.06 15.48
CA GLY A 36 8.25 -3.31 16.22
C GLY A 36 7.77 -1.99 16.84
N SER A 37 6.52 -1.58 16.62
CA SER A 37 5.98 -0.36 17.21
C SER A 37 5.73 -0.50 18.71
N HIS A 38 6.20 0.50 19.47
CA HIS A 38 5.84 0.72 20.87
C HIS A 38 4.64 1.66 21.03
N VAL A 39 4.05 2.16 19.95
CA VAL A 39 2.82 2.95 19.95
C VAL A 39 1.62 2.00 19.81
N SER A 40 0.57 2.20 20.62
CA SER A 40 -0.63 1.36 20.52
C SER A 40 -1.35 1.58 19.20
N THR A 41 -1.93 0.52 18.62
CA THR A 41 -2.65 0.62 17.32
C THR A 41 -3.72 1.72 17.34
N LYS A 42 -4.45 1.87 18.45
CA LYS A 42 -5.45 2.94 18.61
C LYS A 42 -4.84 4.34 18.45
N LYS A 43 -3.67 4.58 19.05
CA LYS A 43 -2.94 5.85 18.89
C LYS A 43 -2.46 6.03 17.46
N VAL A 44 -1.94 4.98 16.82
CA VAL A 44 -1.51 5.06 15.41
C VAL A 44 -2.67 5.45 14.48
N PHE A 45 -3.87 4.89 14.69
CA PHE A 45 -5.05 5.30 13.90
C PHE A 45 -5.45 6.76 14.15
N ALA A 46 -5.39 7.24 15.39
CA ALA A 46 -5.64 8.65 15.69
C ALA A 46 -4.59 9.57 15.05
N MET A 47 -3.31 9.17 15.08
CA MET A 47 -2.23 9.86 14.39
C MET A 47 -2.45 9.88 12.87
N ALA A 48 -2.91 8.77 12.27
CA ALA A 48 -3.24 8.71 10.84
C ALA A 48 -4.39 9.68 10.48
N TYR A 49 -5.42 9.78 11.34
CA TYR A 49 -6.50 10.75 11.18
C TYR A 49 -5.97 12.19 11.23
N TRP A 50 -5.12 12.53 12.21
CA TRP A 50 -4.49 13.86 12.30
C TRP A 50 -3.61 14.15 11.08
N TRP A 51 -2.88 13.15 10.61
CA TRP A 51 -2.04 13.26 9.42
C TRP A 51 -2.86 13.62 8.18
N ALA A 52 -3.93 12.86 7.94
CA ALA A 52 -4.79 13.03 6.77
C ALA A 52 -5.48 14.40 6.75
N MET A 53 -5.88 14.89 7.93
CA MET A 53 -6.52 16.20 8.09
C MET A 53 -5.52 17.36 8.20
N LYS A 54 -4.21 17.09 8.16
CA LYS A 54 -3.13 18.09 8.32
C LYS A 54 -3.27 18.91 9.62
N TYR A 55 -3.68 18.26 10.70
CA TYR A 55 -3.84 18.92 12.01
C TYR A 55 -2.49 19.13 12.71
N GLY A 56 -2.25 20.36 13.17
CA GLY A 56 -1.21 20.71 14.13
C GLY A 56 0.23 20.59 13.64
N GLY A 57 1.13 21.24 14.38
CA GLY A 57 2.58 21.10 14.22
C GLY A 57 3.12 19.83 14.88
N GLU A 58 4.42 19.59 14.79
CA GLU A 58 5.04 18.43 15.46
C GLU A 58 4.90 18.48 16.99
N GLU A 59 5.03 19.67 17.59
CA GLU A 59 4.90 19.85 19.04
C GLU A 59 3.49 19.50 19.54
N ASP A 60 2.45 19.82 18.75
CA ASP A 60 1.07 19.46 19.09
C ASP A 60 0.89 17.95 19.15
N TRP A 61 1.54 17.22 18.25
CA TRP A 61 1.49 15.76 18.21
C TRP A 61 2.25 15.12 19.37
N VAL A 62 3.42 15.66 19.69
CA VAL A 62 4.20 15.22 20.86
C VAL A 62 3.38 15.39 22.13
N ARG A 63 2.71 16.55 22.28
CA ARG A 63 1.86 16.87 23.42
C ARG A 63 0.62 15.98 23.49
N GLU A 64 -0.12 15.82 22.39
CA GLU A 64 -1.38 15.09 22.37
C GLU A 64 -1.18 13.57 22.50
N PHE A 65 -0.24 13.01 21.74
CA PHE A 65 -0.05 11.56 21.70
C PHE A 65 0.94 11.05 22.75
N GLY A 66 1.71 11.94 23.39
CA GLY A 66 2.74 11.59 24.35
C GLY A 66 3.82 10.68 23.75
N VAL A 67 4.23 11.00 22.53
CA VAL A 67 5.27 10.27 21.79
C VAL A 67 6.46 11.21 21.54
N ALA A 68 7.65 10.64 21.34
CA ALA A 68 8.81 11.45 21.02
C ALA A 68 8.68 12.07 19.62
N SER A 69 9.32 13.22 19.42
CA SER A 69 9.32 13.93 18.13
C SER A 69 9.79 13.04 16.96
N HIS A 70 10.87 12.29 17.13
CA HIS A 70 11.34 11.33 16.12
C HIS A 70 10.26 10.29 15.78
N THR A 71 9.51 9.81 16.78
CA THR A 71 8.40 8.86 16.56
C THR A 71 7.28 9.49 15.73
N VAL A 72 6.99 10.78 15.90
CA VAL A 72 6.02 11.50 15.05
C VAL A 72 6.50 11.51 13.59
N VAL A 73 7.77 11.83 13.36
CA VAL A 73 8.37 11.85 12.03
C VAL A 73 8.32 10.46 11.38
N ASP A 74 8.70 9.42 12.12
CA ASP A 74 8.68 8.02 11.66
C ASP A 74 7.27 7.60 11.21
N TRP A 75 6.24 7.95 11.98
CA TRP A 75 4.85 7.66 11.61
C TRP A 75 4.38 8.45 10.40
N ARG A 76 4.74 9.73 10.30
CA ARG A 76 4.42 10.55 9.11
C ARG A 76 5.03 9.96 7.84
N ASN A 77 6.26 9.48 7.89
CA ASN A 77 6.91 8.78 6.78
C ASN A 77 6.21 7.44 6.49
N SER A 78 5.90 6.67 7.53
CA SER A 78 5.16 5.40 7.39
C SER A 78 3.80 5.59 6.69
N PHE A 79 3.07 6.67 6.98
CA PHE A 79 1.81 6.98 6.30
C PHE A 79 2.02 7.35 4.82
N ARG A 80 3.08 8.10 4.50
CA ARG A 80 3.46 8.40 3.11
C ARG A 80 3.78 7.12 2.34
N ASP A 81 4.56 6.22 2.94
CA ASP A 81 4.95 4.96 2.31
C ASP A 81 3.73 4.08 2.00
N VAL A 82 2.75 4.03 2.91
CA VAL A 82 1.48 3.32 2.67
C VAL A 82 0.72 3.93 1.49
N CYS A 83 0.62 5.27 1.43
CA CYS A 83 -0.01 5.95 0.30
C CYS A 83 0.76 5.73 -1.01
N ALA A 84 2.09 5.76 -0.99
CA ALA A 84 2.94 5.53 -2.16
C ALA A 84 2.75 4.10 -2.69
N GLN A 85 2.79 3.08 -1.83
CA GLN A 85 2.54 1.69 -2.22
C GLN A 85 1.13 1.48 -2.80
N TYR A 86 0.14 2.20 -2.27
CA TYR A 86 -1.21 2.17 -2.83
C TYR A 86 -1.23 2.76 -4.24
N LEU A 87 -0.62 3.94 -4.42
CA LEU A 87 -0.55 4.61 -5.72
C LEU A 87 0.19 3.76 -6.76
N GLU A 88 1.32 3.17 -6.41
CA GLU A 88 2.09 2.26 -7.28
C GLU A 88 1.22 1.09 -7.76
N LYS A 89 0.51 0.44 -6.84
CA LYS A 89 -0.41 -0.66 -7.19
C LYS A 89 -1.52 -0.18 -8.11
N THR A 90 -2.16 0.96 -7.81
CA THR A 90 -3.24 1.49 -8.65
C THR A 90 -2.78 1.96 -10.02
N ASN A 91 -1.57 2.53 -10.12
CA ASN A 91 -1.00 2.95 -11.39
C ASN A 91 -0.63 1.73 -12.25
N ASN A 92 -0.13 0.66 -11.64
CA ASN A 92 0.12 -0.59 -12.34
C ASN A 92 -1.18 -1.22 -12.84
N ILE A 93 -2.24 -1.21 -12.03
CA ILE A 93 -3.59 -1.66 -12.45
C ILE A 93 -4.12 -0.82 -13.63
N LYS A 94 -3.96 0.52 -13.57
CA LYS A 94 -4.39 1.39 -14.68
C LYS A 94 -3.65 1.11 -15.98
N LYS A 95 -2.33 0.89 -15.91
CA LYS A 95 -1.51 0.52 -17.07
C LYS A 95 -1.89 -0.83 -17.67
N GLU A 96 -2.37 -1.77 -16.86
CA GLU A 96 -2.83 -3.08 -17.34
C GLU A 96 -4.23 -3.01 -17.97
N ILE A 97 -5.06 -2.02 -17.59
CA ILE A 97 -6.39 -1.78 -18.17
C ILE A 97 -6.34 -0.85 -19.39
N GLU A 98 -5.29 -0.04 -19.54
CA GLU A 98 -4.94 0.58 -20.82
C GLU A 98 -4.56 -0.56 -21.81
N GLU A 99 -5.58 -1.06 -22.51
CA GLU A 99 -5.43 -1.96 -23.65
C GLU A 99 -4.41 -1.41 -24.67
N PRO A 100 -3.71 -2.27 -25.42
CA PRO A 100 -2.73 -1.83 -26.40
C PRO A 100 -3.36 -0.81 -27.33
N GLU A 101 -2.67 0.32 -27.51
CA GLU A 101 -3.05 1.40 -28.41
C GLU A 101 -3.42 0.80 -29.77
N VAL A 102 -4.72 0.69 -30.04
CA VAL A 102 -5.20 0.27 -31.35
C VAL A 102 -4.94 1.47 -32.25
N GLU A 103 -3.80 1.44 -32.95
CA GLU A 103 -3.51 2.41 -34.01
C GLU A 103 -4.71 2.41 -34.98
N GLU A 104 -5.32 3.58 -35.16
CA GLU A 104 -6.45 3.73 -36.07
C GLU A 104 -6.07 3.19 -37.45
N PRO A 105 -6.94 2.38 -38.08
CA PRO A 105 -6.63 1.78 -39.37
C PRO A 105 -6.41 2.88 -40.40
N VAL A 106 -5.19 2.97 -40.93
CA VAL A 106 -4.86 3.91 -42.01
C VAL A 106 -5.66 3.52 -43.26
N PRO A 107 -6.56 4.38 -43.77
CA PRO A 107 -7.33 4.05 -44.94
C PRO A 107 -6.41 4.05 -46.18
N VAL A 108 -6.11 2.86 -46.70
CA VAL A 108 -5.32 2.73 -47.93
C VAL A 108 -6.19 3.16 -49.13
N LYS A 109 -5.86 4.30 -49.74
CA LYS A 109 -6.48 4.72 -51.00
C LYS A 109 -6.01 3.80 -52.14
N ARG A 110 -6.95 3.17 -52.85
CA ARG A 110 -6.65 2.37 -54.05
C ARG A 110 -6.41 3.26 -55.26
N LYS A 111 -5.47 2.84 -56.12
CA LYS A 111 -5.21 3.47 -57.42
C LYS A 111 -6.47 3.31 -58.30
N TYR A 112 -6.97 4.43 -58.83
CA TYR A 112 -8.06 4.56 -59.82
C TYR A 112 -9.53 4.48 -59.34
N ASN A 113 -9.85 4.51 -58.04
CA ASN A 113 -11.19 4.85 -57.51
C ASN A 113 -12.42 4.15 -58.17
N LYS A 114 -12.31 2.86 -58.54
CA LYS A 114 -13.43 2.09 -59.14
C LYS A 114 -13.97 1.01 -58.18
N GLY A 115 -15.24 1.18 -57.75
CA GLY A 115 -16.20 0.14 -57.32
C GLY A 115 -16.16 -0.38 -55.86
N GLY A 116 -17.18 -0.03 -55.06
CA GLY A 116 -17.59 -0.66 -53.78
C GLY A 116 -17.02 -0.03 -52.49
N PRO A 117 -17.71 -0.12 -51.34
CA PRO A 117 -17.20 0.41 -50.06
C PRO A 117 -15.88 -0.25 -49.65
N ASN A 118 -14.98 0.53 -49.04
CA ASN A 118 -13.63 0.09 -48.67
C ASN A 118 -13.67 -1.11 -47.73
N LYS A 119 -12.83 -2.13 -47.99
CA LYS A 119 -12.56 -3.20 -47.02
C LYS A 119 -11.52 -2.68 -46.03
N GLU A 120 -11.88 -2.61 -44.76
CA GLU A 120 -10.92 -2.47 -43.66
C GLU A 120 -10.03 -3.71 -43.64
N VAL A 121 -8.72 -3.52 -43.76
CA VAL A 121 -7.73 -4.61 -43.71
C VAL A 121 -6.95 -4.46 -42.41
N TRP A 122 -7.06 -5.43 -41.53
CA TRP A 122 -6.28 -5.50 -40.30
C TRP A 122 -4.87 -5.98 -40.62
N LEU A 123 -3.88 -5.10 -40.48
CA LEU A 123 -2.47 -5.48 -40.52
C LEU A 123 -1.99 -5.64 -39.08
N TYR A 124 -1.87 -6.89 -38.62
CA TYR A 124 -1.18 -7.17 -37.37
C TYR A 124 0.33 -7.03 -37.62
N GLY A 125 0.92 -5.92 -37.20
CA GLY A 125 2.36 -5.78 -37.09
C GLY A 125 2.84 -6.55 -35.86
N GLY A 126 3.43 -7.73 -36.08
CA GLY A 126 4.12 -8.46 -35.03
C GLY A 126 5.60 -8.10 -35.02
N GLU A 127 6.11 -7.72 -33.85
CA GLU A 127 7.51 -7.92 -33.46
C GLU A 127 7.57 -8.85 -32.24
#